data_AF-A0A534KQI9-F1
#
_entry.id   AF-A0A534KQI9-F1
#
_cell.length_a   1.000
_cell.length_b   1.000
_cell.length_c   1.000
_cell.angle_alpha   90.00
_cell.angle_beta   90.00
_cell.angle_gamma   90.00
#
_symmetry.space_group_name_H-M   'P 1'
#
loop_
_entity.id
_entity.type
_entity.pdbx_description
1 polymer ?
#
loop_
_entity_poly.entity_id
_entity_poly.type
_entity_poly.pdbx_seq_one_letter_code
_entity_poly.pdbx_strand_id
1 'polypeptide(L)'
;MPMPTVRRMKAKLALMGEGGVGKTSLIRRFVLNEYQDTYLHTVGTRVSKVELTVPHGADTEVQMDMSIFDIMGQRGFKDLVRETYYHGAQGLMGVCDLTRKDSLYALNEWIPSALEIAGDVPVYLIVNKRDLEERRAISEDEVRHVAEAFAAPIVYVSARTGALVDDAFNALAIEMVDRAFRQDAARAVERGLRDKVLLLLDKRGSIGLKKNQLFEILRGVNFDDLQSELGRLEGEGLVTLLWHGASDFTAVITPRGTAATKRESTWDEE
;
A
#
# COMPACT_ATOMS: atom_id res chain seq x y z
N MET A 1 -25.39 -8.60 20.31
CA MET A 1 -24.31 -8.77 19.33
C MET A 1 -23.00 -8.44 20.04
N PRO A 2 -21.92 -9.22 19.87
CA PRO A 2 -20.61 -8.80 20.34
C PRO A 2 -20.24 -7.46 19.69
N MET A 3 -19.56 -6.59 20.44
CA MET A 3 -19.03 -5.35 19.86
C MET A 3 -17.91 -5.68 18.87
N PRO A 4 -17.83 -4.99 17.71
CA PRO A 4 -16.78 -5.25 16.75
C PRO A 4 -15.41 -4.95 17.36
N THR A 5 -14.41 -5.73 16.95
CA THR A 5 -13.01 -5.48 17.33
C THR A 5 -12.54 -4.22 16.61
N VAL A 6 -12.11 -3.21 17.36
CA VAL A 6 -11.62 -1.95 16.78
C VAL A 6 -10.12 -1.99 16.61
N ARG A 7 -9.63 -1.82 15.37
CA ARG A 7 -8.22 -1.60 15.06
C ARG A 7 -7.97 -0.13 14.69
N ARG A 8 -6.77 0.36 14.95
CA ARG A 8 -6.35 1.71 14.54
C ARG A 8 -5.29 1.62 13.44
N MET A 9 -5.45 2.45 12.41
CA MET A 9 -4.53 2.53 11.29
C MET A 9 -4.21 3.99 11.00
N LYS A 10 -2.94 4.29 10.71
CA LYS A 10 -2.54 5.56 10.10
C LYS A 10 -2.32 5.32 8.62
N ALA A 11 -2.78 6.26 7.81
CA ALA A 11 -2.64 6.13 6.38
C ALA A 11 -2.28 7.43 5.69
N LYS A 12 -1.47 7.33 4.63
CA LYS A 12 -1.13 8.45 3.75
C LYS A 12 -1.73 8.23 2.36
N LEU A 13 -2.55 9.18 1.91
CA LEU A 13 -3.10 9.26 0.55
C LEU A 13 -2.48 10.45 -0.17
N ALA A 14 -2.05 10.26 -1.41
CA ALA A 14 -1.55 11.35 -2.26
C ALA A 14 -2.38 11.50 -3.53
N LEU A 15 -2.72 12.75 -3.88
CA LEU A 15 -3.36 13.10 -5.13
C LEU A 15 -2.34 13.66 -6.12
N MET A 16 -2.41 13.24 -7.37
CA MET A 16 -1.54 13.70 -8.46
C MET A 16 -2.33 14.09 -9.71
N GLY A 17 -1.71 14.86 -10.59
CA GLY A 17 -2.33 15.35 -11.83
C GLY A 17 -2.04 16.82 -12.08
N GLU A 18 -2.39 17.30 -13.27
CA GLU A 18 -2.11 18.66 -13.72
C GLU A 18 -2.73 19.76 -12.84
N GLY A 19 -2.23 20.98 -12.98
CA GLY A 19 -2.83 22.17 -12.37
C GLY A 19 -4.28 22.39 -12.84
N GLY A 20 -5.16 22.79 -11.92
CA GLY A 20 -6.55 23.15 -12.24
C GLY A 20 -7.52 21.99 -12.48
N VAL A 21 -7.09 20.72 -12.31
CA VAL A 21 -7.98 19.55 -12.41
C VAL A 21 -8.94 19.40 -11.23
N GLY A 22 -8.65 20.07 -10.10
CA GLY A 22 -9.53 20.13 -8.93
C GLY A 22 -9.14 19.24 -7.74
N LYS A 23 -7.86 18.85 -7.60
CA LYS A 23 -7.35 18.08 -6.44
C LYS A 23 -7.71 18.73 -5.09
N THR A 24 -7.35 20.00 -4.91
CA THR A 24 -7.69 20.78 -3.71
C THR A 24 -9.20 20.85 -3.46
N SER A 25 -10.00 21.02 -4.52
CA SER A 25 -11.46 21.06 -4.41
C SER A 25 -12.05 19.71 -4.02
N LEU A 26 -11.51 18.60 -4.51
CA LEU A 26 -11.92 17.25 -4.11
C LEU A 26 -11.60 17.00 -2.64
N ILE A 27 -10.40 17.35 -2.19
CA ILE A 27 -10.01 17.19 -0.77
C ILE A 27 -10.90 18.03 0.13
N ARG A 28 -11.15 19.30 -0.22
CA ARG A 28 -12.06 20.15 0.55
C ARG A 28 -13.50 19.62 0.55
N ARG A 29 -13.97 19.10 -0.58
CA ARG A 29 -15.30 18.49 -0.67
C ARG A 29 -15.40 17.28 0.24
N PHE A 30 -14.40 16.39 0.23
CA PHE A 30 -14.40 15.20 1.07
C PHE A 30 -14.27 15.52 2.57
N VAL A 31 -13.34 16.41 2.93
CA VAL A 31 -12.99 16.67 4.34
C VAL A 31 -13.96 17.65 5.01
N LEU A 32 -14.44 18.66 4.27
CA LEU A 32 -15.23 19.77 4.83
C LEU A 32 -16.66 19.82 4.29
N ASN A 33 -17.02 19.00 3.29
CA ASN A 33 -18.25 19.14 2.51
C ASN A 33 -18.45 20.54 1.92
N GLU A 34 -17.36 21.20 1.52
CA GLU A 34 -17.36 22.55 0.96
C GLU A 34 -16.87 22.60 -0.48
N TYR A 35 -17.34 23.60 -1.23
CA TYR A 35 -16.80 23.97 -2.54
C TYR A 35 -16.78 25.49 -2.71
N GLN A 36 -15.76 26.01 -3.40
CA GLN A 36 -15.62 27.43 -3.71
C GLN A 36 -15.33 27.58 -5.21
N ASP A 37 -16.09 28.46 -5.89
CA ASP A 37 -15.92 28.73 -7.32
C ASP A 37 -14.65 29.53 -7.64
N THR A 38 -14.14 30.30 -6.68
CA THR A 38 -12.91 31.07 -6.86
C THR A 38 -11.71 30.13 -6.85
N TYR A 39 -11.11 29.93 -8.02
CA TYR A 39 -9.87 29.18 -8.15
C TYR A 39 -8.71 29.96 -7.50
N LEU A 40 -8.29 29.51 -6.33
CA LEU A 40 -7.05 29.94 -5.70
C LEU A 40 -5.96 28.93 -6.09
N HIS A 41 -4.88 29.40 -6.71
CA HIS A 41 -3.72 28.56 -6.96
C HIS A 41 -3.14 28.06 -5.63
N THR A 42 -2.98 26.74 -5.49
CA THR A 42 -2.31 26.16 -4.31
C THR A 42 -0.82 26.51 -4.35
N VAL A 43 -0.36 27.27 -3.36
CA VAL A 43 1.05 27.56 -3.14
C VAL A 43 1.59 26.51 -2.16
N GLY A 44 2.50 25.65 -2.62
CA GLY A 44 3.12 24.62 -1.79
C GLY A 44 2.22 23.40 -1.54
N THR A 45 2.44 22.73 -0.41
CA THR A 45 1.74 21.49 -0.02
C THR A 45 0.77 21.75 1.10
N ARG A 46 -0.46 21.21 0.98
CA ARG A 46 -1.39 21.12 2.10
C ARG A 46 -1.60 19.66 2.49
N VAL A 47 -1.58 19.41 3.79
CA VAL A 47 -1.96 18.12 4.36
C VAL A 47 -3.28 18.31 5.08
N SER A 48 -4.30 17.58 4.65
CA SER A 48 -5.59 17.50 5.32
C SER A 48 -5.68 16.17 6.08
N LYS A 49 -6.31 16.18 7.25
CA LYS A 49 -6.54 14.96 8.04
C LYS A 49 -8.03 14.67 8.12
N VAL A 50 -8.38 13.40 8.04
CA VAL A 50 -9.74 12.91 8.23
C VAL A 50 -9.68 11.58 8.96
N GLU A 51 -10.62 11.37 9.86
CA GLU A 51 -10.82 10.10 10.56
C GLU A 51 -11.95 9.34 9.86
N LEU A 52 -11.68 8.10 9.46
CA LEU A 52 -12.65 7.24 8.79
C LEU A 52 -12.85 5.97 9.61
N THR A 53 -14.09 5.48 9.66
CA THR A 53 -14.38 4.14 10.16
C THR A 53 -14.61 3.23 8.97
N VAL A 54 -13.69 2.28 8.76
CA VAL A 54 -13.72 1.35 7.63
C VAL A 54 -14.07 -0.06 8.14
N PRO A 55 -15.20 -0.65 7.73
CA PRO A 55 -15.52 -2.03 8.10
C PRO A 55 -14.60 -3.01 7.38
N HIS A 56 -14.19 -4.09 8.07
CA HIS A 56 -13.42 -5.18 7.49
C HIS A 56 -13.94 -6.53 8.00
N GLY A 57 -14.44 -7.38 7.10
CA GLY A 57 -15.11 -8.63 7.49
C GLY A 57 -16.40 -8.41 8.29
N ALA A 58 -16.81 -9.41 9.08
CA ALA A 58 -18.07 -9.37 9.82
C ALA A 58 -17.97 -8.63 11.17
N ASP A 59 -16.82 -8.71 11.84
CA ASP A 59 -16.68 -8.33 13.25
C ASP A 59 -15.50 -7.38 13.51
N THR A 60 -14.90 -6.78 12.48
CA THR A 60 -13.77 -5.84 12.64
C THR A 60 -14.09 -4.48 12.04
N GLU A 61 -13.78 -3.43 12.79
CA GLU A 61 -13.83 -2.05 12.33
C GLU A 61 -12.42 -1.44 12.44
N VAL A 62 -12.05 -0.65 11.46
CA VAL A 62 -10.77 0.06 11.42
C VAL A 62 -11.02 1.55 11.54
N GLN A 63 -10.55 2.14 12.64
CA GLN A 63 -10.43 3.58 12.80
C GLN A 63 -9.15 4.04 12.10
N MET A 64 -9.33 4.70 10.95
CA MET A 64 -8.27 5.14 10.06
C MET A 64 -8.04 6.65 10.19
N ASP A 65 -6.87 7.02 10.69
CA ASP A 65 -6.37 8.40 10.66
C ASP A 65 -5.70 8.63 9.28
N MET A 66 -6.45 9.15 8.31
CA MET A 66 -5.95 9.40 6.96
C MET A 66 -5.38 10.81 6.83
N SER A 67 -4.13 10.91 6.39
CA SER A 67 -3.49 12.15 5.95
C SER A 67 -3.50 12.22 4.42
N ILE A 68 -4.17 13.23 3.88
CA ILE A 68 -4.35 13.45 2.45
C ILE A 68 -3.44 14.60 2.00
N PHE A 69 -2.56 14.31 1.05
CA PHE A 69 -1.58 15.25 0.54
C PHE A 69 -2.09 15.90 -0.76
N ASP A 70 -2.33 17.22 -0.68
CA ASP A 70 -2.64 18.07 -1.82
C ASP A 70 -1.34 18.57 -2.46
N ILE A 71 -1.00 18.00 -3.63
CA ILE A 71 0.25 18.31 -4.34
C ILE A 71 -0.04 19.37 -5.41
N MET A 72 0.78 20.43 -5.42
CA MET A 72 0.75 21.42 -6.49
C MET A 72 1.03 20.76 -7.84
N GLY A 73 0.12 20.91 -8.80
CA GLY A 73 0.22 20.29 -10.13
C GLY A 73 1.15 21.00 -11.11
N GLN A 74 2.19 21.71 -10.66
CA GLN A 74 3.15 22.37 -11.55
C GLN A 74 4.33 21.46 -11.87
N ARG A 75 4.58 21.25 -13.17
CA ARG A 75 5.61 20.34 -13.70
C ARG A 75 7.03 20.60 -13.16
N GLY A 76 7.40 21.84 -12.84
CA GLY A 76 8.73 22.16 -12.27
C GLY A 76 8.86 21.94 -10.76
N PHE A 77 7.75 21.94 -10.02
CA PHE A 77 7.75 21.66 -8.57
C PHE A 77 7.72 20.16 -8.29
N LYS A 78 7.20 19.38 -9.26
CA LYS A 78 7.15 17.92 -9.30
C LYS A 78 8.50 17.31 -8.93
N ASP A 79 9.60 17.69 -9.57
CA ASP A 79 10.90 17.01 -9.39
C ASP A 79 11.63 17.32 -8.07
N LEU A 80 11.40 18.49 -7.49
CA LEU A 80 12.17 18.95 -6.32
C LEU A 80 11.72 18.29 -5.00
N VAL A 81 10.48 17.82 -4.92
CA VAL A 81 9.82 17.42 -3.65
C VAL A 81 8.97 16.15 -3.77
N ARG A 82 9.06 15.48 -4.92
CA ARG A 82 8.41 14.21 -5.28
C ARG A 82 8.58 13.12 -4.22
N GLU A 83 9.80 12.92 -3.72
CA GLU A 83 10.08 11.94 -2.66
C GLU A 83 9.23 12.18 -1.41
N THR A 84 9.24 13.41 -0.88
CA THR A 84 8.50 13.77 0.33
C THR A 84 7.01 13.47 0.21
N TYR A 85 6.44 13.60 -0.99
CA TYR A 85 5.01 13.42 -1.20
C TYR A 85 4.58 11.98 -1.41
N TYR A 86 5.33 11.20 -2.17
CA TYR A 86 4.94 9.84 -2.50
C TYR A 86 5.55 8.80 -1.56
N HIS A 87 6.67 9.11 -0.89
CA HIS A 87 7.28 8.20 0.06
C HIS A 87 6.32 7.86 1.21
N GLY A 88 6.10 6.57 1.43
CA GLY A 88 5.19 6.06 2.45
C GLY A 88 3.71 6.36 2.18
N ALA A 89 3.34 6.82 0.97
CA ALA A 89 1.95 6.80 0.56
C ALA A 89 1.47 5.35 0.52
N GLN A 90 0.25 5.09 0.98
CA GLN A 90 -0.37 3.76 1.00
C GLN A 90 -1.52 3.69 -0.02
N GLY A 91 -1.85 4.79 -0.69
CA GLY A 91 -2.86 4.89 -1.73
C GLY A 91 -2.64 6.14 -2.57
N LEU A 92 -3.04 6.06 -3.84
CA LEU A 92 -2.79 7.09 -4.85
C LEU A 92 -4.06 7.40 -5.63
N MET A 93 -4.29 8.68 -5.94
CA MET A 93 -5.36 9.13 -6.83
C MET A 93 -4.80 9.97 -7.97
N GLY A 94 -4.94 9.47 -9.20
CA GLY A 94 -4.63 10.20 -10.43
C GLY A 94 -5.85 11.00 -10.89
N VAL A 95 -5.80 12.32 -10.81
CA VAL A 95 -6.94 13.19 -11.09
C VAL A 95 -6.80 13.89 -12.44
N CYS A 96 -7.81 13.75 -13.30
CA CYS A 96 -7.95 14.52 -14.53
C CYS A 96 -9.26 15.30 -14.56
N ASP A 97 -9.37 16.20 -15.53
CA ASP A 97 -10.54 17.04 -15.78
C ASP A 97 -11.27 16.55 -17.02
N LEU A 98 -12.58 16.24 -16.89
CA LEU A 98 -13.44 15.76 -17.98
C LEU A 98 -13.41 16.67 -19.22
N THR A 99 -13.17 17.96 -19.02
CA THR A 99 -13.18 18.98 -20.07
C THR A 99 -11.80 19.26 -20.68
N ARG A 100 -10.74 18.59 -20.20
CA ARG A 100 -9.35 18.84 -20.63
C ARG A 100 -8.60 17.55 -20.94
N LYS A 101 -8.54 17.21 -22.22
CA LYS A 101 -7.87 16.01 -22.74
C LYS A 101 -6.42 15.84 -22.29
N ASP A 102 -5.62 16.91 -22.33
CA ASP A 102 -4.21 16.86 -21.92
C ASP A 102 -4.02 16.45 -20.45
N SER A 103 -5.01 16.74 -19.59
CA SER A 103 -4.94 16.38 -18.17
C SER A 103 -5.07 14.87 -17.93
N LEU A 104 -5.76 14.15 -18.82
CA LEU A 104 -5.86 12.69 -18.78
C LEU A 104 -4.53 12.06 -19.19
N TYR A 105 -3.97 12.45 -20.34
CA TYR A 105 -2.71 11.86 -20.82
C TYR A 105 -1.51 12.20 -19.95
N ALA A 106 -1.52 13.35 -19.27
CA ALA A 106 -0.48 13.67 -18.29
C ALA A 106 -0.39 12.60 -17.18
N LEU A 107 -1.47 11.86 -16.88
CA LEU A 107 -1.44 10.78 -15.88
C LEU A 107 -0.49 9.65 -16.25
N ASN A 108 -0.20 9.46 -17.55
CA ASN A 108 0.81 8.49 -18.01
C ASN A 108 2.22 8.82 -17.50
N GLU A 109 2.48 10.06 -17.09
CA GLU A 109 3.75 10.45 -16.45
C GLU A 109 3.62 10.62 -14.94
N TRP A 110 2.44 11.00 -14.45
CA TRP A 110 2.22 11.21 -13.02
C TRP A 110 2.19 9.90 -12.24
N ILE A 111 1.41 8.91 -12.73
CA ILE A 111 1.18 7.66 -12.01
C ILE A 111 2.47 6.82 -11.90
N PRO A 112 3.21 6.53 -12.99
CA PRO A 112 4.41 5.70 -12.89
C PRO A 112 5.45 6.24 -11.91
N SER A 113 5.65 7.56 -11.91
CA SER A 113 6.63 8.14 -11.00
C SER A 113 6.16 8.26 -9.56
N ALA A 114 4.85 8.37 -9.31
CA ALA A 114 4.35 8.23 -7.95
C ALA A 114 4.56 6.79 -7.45
N LEU A 115 4.30 5.79 -8.30
CA LEU A 115 4.52 4.38 -8.01
C LEU A 115 6.00 4.02 -7.82
N GLU A 116 6.92 4.65 -8.56
CA GLU A 116 8.37 4.48 -8.39
C GLU A 116 8.82 4.78 -6.95
N ILE A 117 8.17 5.74 -6.29
CA ILE A 117 8.51 6.19 -4.94
C ILE A 117 7.63 5.51 -3.88
N ALA A 118 6.33 5.35 -4.14
CA ALA A 118 5.37 4.78 -3.19
C ALA A 118 5.42 3.24 -3.13
N GLY A 119 5.91 2.59 -4.19
CA GLY A 119 5.87 1.15 -4.36
C GLY A 119 4.50 0.64 -4.85
N ASP A 120 4.24 -0.64 -4.63
CA ASP A 120 2.95 -1.27 -5.00
C ASP A 120 1.84 -0.85 -4.02
N VAL A 121 1.13 0.20 -4.42
CA VAL A 121 0.00 0.77 -3.68
C VAL A 121 -1.20 0.91 -4.62
N PRO A 122 -2.44 0.82 -4.10
CA PRO A 122 -3.63 0.95 -4.90
C PRO A 122 -3.74 2.35 -5.51
N VAL A 123 -4.09 2.39 -6.80
CA VAL A 123 -4.25 3.62 -7.59
C VAL A 123 -5.68 3.71 -8.09
N TYR A 124 -6.32 4.88 -7.95
CA TYR A 124 -7.61 5.19 -8.54
C TYR A 124 -7.47 6.32 -9.57
N LEU A 125 -8.12 6.17 -10.72
CA LEU A 125 -8.23 7.24 -11.72
C LEU A 125 -9.53 8.01 -11.48
N ILE A 126 -9.40 9.28 -11.16
CA ILE A 126 -10.50 10.17 -10.82
C ILE A 126 -10.74 11.16 -11.96
N VAL A 127 -11.89 11.02 -12.63
CA VAL A 127 -12.33 11.95 -13.67
C VAL A 127 -13.22 13.01 -13.04
N ASN A 128 -12.66 14.18 -12.75
CA ASN A 128 -13.38 15.25 -12.08
C ASN A 128 -14.13 16.17 -13.06
N LYS A 129 -15.00 17.03 -12.50
CA LYS A 129 -15.86 17.98 -13.22
C LYS A 129 -16.92 17.30 -14.09
N ARG A 130 -17.44 16.16 -13.63
CA ARG A 130 -18.57 15.45 -14.26
C ARG A 130 -19.82 16.33 -14.42
N ASP A 131 -19.98 17.37 -13.60
CA ASP A 131 -21.06 18.35 -13.76
C ASP A 131 -20.97 19.16 -15.07
N LEU A 132 -19.84 19.12 -15.78
CA LEU A 132 -19.63 19.78 -17.06
C LEU A 132 -19.69 18.80 -18.24
N GLU A 133 -20.59 17.82 -18.17
CA GLU A 133 -20.76 16.76 -19.18
C GLU A 133 -20.92 17.31 -20.61
N GLU A 134 -21.64 18.43 -20.78
CA GLU A 134 -21.83 19.09 -22.07
C GLU A 134 -20.52 19.62 -22.69
N ARG A 135 -19.47 19.76 -21.90
CA ARG A 135 -18.12 20.21 -22.30
C ARG A 135 -17.10 19.07 -22.29
N ARG A 136 -17.56 17.82 -22.25
CA ARG A 136 -16.69 16.63 -22.25
C ARG A 136 -15.71 16.71 -23.43
N ALA A 137 -14.42 16.56 -23.12
CA ALA A 137 -13.34 16.53 -24.09
C ALA A 137 -12.59 15.19 -24.12
N ILE A 138 -12.96 14.25 -23.25
CA ILE A 138 -12.40 12.89 -23.17
C ILE A 138 -13.51 11.85 -23.27
N SER A 139 -13.32 10.85 -24.11
CA SER A 139 -14.22 9.71 -24.24
C SER A 139 -14.00 8.68 -23.13
N GLU A 140 -14.98 7.81 -22.90
CA GLU A 140 -14.85 6.72 -21.92
C GLU A 140 -13.78 5.71 -22.33
N ASP A 141 -13.61 5.49 -23.63
CA ASP A 141 -12.59 4.60 -24.18
C ASP A 141 -11.18 5.13 -23.94
N GLU A 142 -10.96 6.44 -24.09
CA GLU A 142 -9.67 7.08 -23.77
C GLU A 142 -9.35 6.97 -22.27
N VAL A 143 -10.34 7.19 -21.40
CA VAL A 143 -10.16 7.05 -19.95
C VAL A 143 -9.84 5.60 -19.59
N ARG A 144 -10.59 4.64 -20.16
CA ARG A 144 -10.36 3.20 -19.95
C ARG A 144 -8.96 2.78 -20.37
N HIS A 145 -8.52 3.23 -21.55
CA HIS A 145 -7.19 2.92 -22.06
C HIS A 145 -6.07 3.39 -21.13
N VAL A 146 -6.18 4.61 -20.57
CA VAL A 146 -5.20 5.12 -19.60
C VAL A 146 -5.27 4.35 -18.28
N ALA A 147 -6.47 4.01 -17.80
CA ALA A 147 -6.66 3.32 -16.54
C ALA A 147 -6.15 1.86 -16.55
N GLU A 148 -6.35 1.15 -17.67
CA GLU A 148 -5.93 -0.25 -17.86
C GLU A 148 -4.42 -0.42 -17.70
N ALA A 149 -3.62 0.54 -18.16
CA ALA A 149 -2.16 0.53 -18.02
C ALA A 149 -1.69 0.48 -16.55
N PHE A 150 -2.53 0.91 -15.61
CA PHE A 150 -2.23 0.98 -14.18
C PHE A 150 -3.12 0.08 -13.33
N ALA A 151 -3.98 -0.74 -13.95
CA ALA A 151 -5.04 -1.49 -13.27
C ALA A 151 -5.87 -0.62 -12.30
N ALA A 152 -6.08 0.65 -12.65
CA ALA A 152 -6.69 1.64 -11.78
C ALA A 152 -8.21 1.68 -11.98
N PRO A 153 -9.02 1.47 -10.93
CA PRO A 153 -10.46 1.71 -11.01
C PRO A 153 -10.76 3.17 -11.37
N ILE A 154 -11.78 3.38 -12.20
CA ILE A 154 -12.20 4.72 -12.66
C ILE A 154 -13.40 5.19 -11.87
N VAL A 155 -13.38 6.43 -11.40
CA VAL A 155 -14.55 7.09 -10.78
C VAL A 155 -14.76 8.48 -11.38
N TYR A 156 -15.96 8.71 -11.92
CA TYR A 156 -16.36 10.03 -12.43
C TYR A 156 -17.03 10.84 -11.34
N VAL A 157 -16.37 11.93 -10.92
CA VAL A 157 -16.76 12.72 -9.76
C VAL A 157 -17.01 14.18 -10.11
N SER A 158 -17.68 14.89 -9.22
CA SER A 158 -17.77 16.34 -9.28
C SER A 158 -17.50 16.93 -7.90
N ALA A 159 -16.34 17.57 -7.74
CA ALA A 159 -16.04 18.34 -6.53
C ALA A 159 -17.07 19.46 -6.26
N ARG A 160 -17.68 19.99 -7.34
CA ARG A 160 -18.70 21.04 -7.26
C ARG A 160 -19.98 20.54 -6.63
N THR A 161 -20.53 19.44 -7.13
CA THR A 161 -21.81 18.89 -6.66
C THR A 161 -21.68 17.92 -5.50
N GLY A 162 -20.48 17.37 -5.27
CA GLY A 162 -20.22 16.29 -4.33
C GLY A 162 -20.44 14.89 -4.91
N ALA A 163 -20.95 14.77 -6.15
CA ALA A 163 -21.27 13.49 -6.75
C ALA A 163 -20.05 12.54 -6.79
N LEU A 164 -20.22 11.37 -6.17
CA LEU A 164 -19.25 10.27 -6.06
C LEU A 164 -17.90 10.64 -5.42
N VAL A 165 -17.79 11.80 -4.76
CA VAL A 165 -16.54 12.18 -4.08
C VAL A 165 -16.30 11.28 -2.87
N ASP A 166 -17.26 11.17 -1.97
CA ASP A 166 -17.12 10.32 -0.77
C ASP A 166 -16.91 8.85 -1.16
N ASP A 167 -17.66 8.37 -2.15
CA ASP A 167 -17.52 7.01 -2.67
C ASP A 167 -16.10 6.72 -3.18
N ALA A 168 -15.49 7.64 -3.92
CA ALA A 168 -14.12 7.47 -4.43
C ALA A 168 -13.08 7.37 -3.32
N PHE A 169 -13.15 8.24 -2.31
CA PHE A 169 -12.22 8.22 -1.18
C PHE A 169 -12.44 7.00 -0.28
N ASN A 170 -13.70 6.64 0.00
CA ASN A 170 -14.04 5.48 0.82
C ASN A 170 -13.66 4.15 0.14
N ALA A 171 -13.87 4.02 -1.17
CA ALA A 171 -13.47 2.82 -1.92
C ALA A 171 -11.95 2.60 -1.86
N LEU A 172 -11.16 3.67 -2.00
CA LEU A 172 -9.71 3.58 -1.85
C LEU A 172 -9.31 3.26 -0.40
N ALA A 173 -9.98 3.86 0.60
CA ALA A 173 -9.73 3.57 2.01
C ALA A 173 -9.95 2.09 2.36
N ILE A 174 -11.02 1.48 1.83
CA ILE A 174 -11.31 0.04 1.97
C ILE A 174 -10.18 -0.80 1.37
N GLU A 175 -9.77 -0.53 0.13
CA GLU A 175 -8.67 -1.29 -0.51
C GLU A 175 -7.34 -1.13 0.26
N MET A 176 -7.07 0.06 0.80
CA MET A 176 -5.88 0.30 1.64
C MET A 176 -5.91 -0.55 2.92
N VAL A 177 -7.07 -0.66 3.57
CA VAL A 177 -7.27 -1.52 4.74
C VAL A 177 -7.08 -2.98 4.37
N ASP A 178 -7.73 -3.45 3.30
CA ASP A 178 -7.65 -4.84 2.86
C ASP A 178 -6.22 -5.25 2.49
N ARG A 179 -5.45 -4.35 1.86
CA ARG A 179 -4.02 -4.57 1.60
C ARG A 179 -3.20 -4.62 2.89
N ALA A 180 -3.46 -3.74 3.85
CA ALA A 180 -2.74 -3.75 5.12
C ALA A 180 -2.96 -5.06 5.89
N PHE A 181 -4.20 -5.55 5.96
CA PHE A 181 -4.50 -6.84 6.60
C PHE A 181 -3.86 -8.02 5.87
N ARG A 182 -3.87 -8.02 4.53
CA ARG A 182 -3.17 -9.05 3.73
C ARG A 182 -1.66 -9.06 4.01
N GLN A 183 -1.04 -7.89 4.09
CA GLN A 183 0.38 -7.75 4.40
C GLN A 183 0.70 -8.21 5.82
N ASP A 184 -0.14 -7.87 6.80
CA ASP A 184 0.03 -8.31 8.18
C ASP A 184 -0.12 -9.83 8.32
N ALA A 185 -1.10 -10.43 7.63
CA ALA A 185 -1.29 -11.88 7.60
C ALA A 185 -0.09 -12.60 6.95
N ALA A 186 0.41 -12.10 5.82
CA ALA A 186 1.60 -12.64 5.16
C ALA A 186 2.83 -12.57 6.07
N ARG A 187 3.04 -11.43 6.75
CA ARG A 187 4.12 -11.26 7.73
C ARG A 187 3.98 -12.19 8.94
N ALA A 188 2.77 -12.44 9.41
CA ALA A 188 2.52 -13.37 10.52
C ALA A 188 2.83 -14.83 10.12
N VAL A 189 2.46 -15.24 8.90
CA VAL A 189 2.83 -16.56 8.35
C VAL A 189 4.35 -16.69 8.22
N GLU A 190 5.00 -15.65 7.68
CA GLU A 190 6.46 -15.61 7.53
C GLU A 190 7.17 -15.72 8.88
N ARG A 191 6.75 -14.92 9.88
CA ARG A 191 7.28 -15.02 11.26
C ARG A 191 7.07 -16.41 11.85
N GLY A 192 5.86 -16.98 11.71
CA GLY A 192 5.58 -18.33 12.19
C GLY A 192 6.46 -19.40 11.55
N LEU A 193 6.86 -19.23 10.28
CA LEU A 193 7.81 -20.12 9.61
C LEU A 193 9.24 -19.88 10.12
N ARG A 194 9.69 -18.62 10.18
CA ARG A 194 10.98 -18.19 10.72
C ARG A 194 11.23 -18.81 12.09
N ASP A 195 10.29 -18.65 13.01
CA ASP A 195 10.43 -19.08 14.40
C ASP A 195 10.49 -20.61 14.49
N LYS A 196 9.66 -21.31 13.70
CA LYS A 196 9.72 -22.78 13.60
C LYS A 196 11.07 -23.26 13.08
N VAL A 197 11.60 -22.64 12.03
CA VAL A 197 12.91 -23.01 11.46
C VAL A 197 14.02 -22.78 12.48
N LEU A 198 14.07 -21.61 13.10
CA LEU A 198 15.08 -21.28 14.10
C LEU A 198 14.99 -22.21 15.30
N LEU A 199 13.80 -22.50 15.83
CA LEU A 199 13.61 -23.42 16.96
C LEU A 199 14.03 -24.85 16.61
N LEU A 200 13.71 -25.34 15.41
CA LEU A 200 14.13 -26.67 14.95
C LEU A 200 15.64 -26.80 14.84
N LEU A 201 16.31 -25.78 14.31
CA LEU A 201 17.76 -25.77 14.18
C LEU A 201 18.45 -25.59 15.53
N ASP A 202 17.90 -24.78 16.43
CA ASP A 202 18.42 -24.61 17.80
C ASP A 202 18.39 -25.91 18.60
N LYS A 203 17.28 -26.66 18.51
CA LYS A 203 17.14 -28.00 19.11
C LYS A 203 18.17 -29.01 18.60
N ARG A 204 18.70 -28.81 17.38
CA ARG A 204 19.72 -29.66 16.76
C ARG A 204 21.14 -29.14 16.96
N GLY A 205 21.29 -27.87 17.31
CA GLY A 205 22.58 -27.20 17.51
C GLY A 205 23.50 -27.39 16.30
N SER A 206 24.76 -27.72 16.57
CA SER A 206 25.81 -27.89 15.54
C SER A 206 25.59 -29.07 14.59
N ILE A 207 24.67 -30.00 14.91
CA ILE A 207 24.34 -31.14 14.03
C ILE A 207 23.53 -30.66 12.81
N GLY A 208 22.71 -29.62 12.98
CA GLY A 208 21.86 -29.07 11.93
C GLY A 208 20.77 -30.03 11.45
N LEU A 209 20.12 -29.66 10.33
CA LEU A 209 19.11 -30.47 9.65
C LEU A 209 19.38 -30.50 8.15
N LYS A 210 19.29 -31.69 7.54
CA LYS A 210 19.36 -31.83 6.08
C LYS A 210 18.11 -31.25 5.41
N LYS A 211 18.25 -30.82 4.16
CA LYS A 211 17.15 -30.33 3.31
C LYS A 211 15.90 -31.19 3.43
N ASN A 212 16.01 -32.50 3.15
CA ASN A 212 14.85 -33.40 3.18
C ASN A 212 14.20 -33.51 4.57
N GLN A 213 15.00 -33.46 5.65
CA GLN A 213 14.48 -33.51 7.02
C GLN A 213 13.70 -32.24 7.38
N LEU A 214 14.17 -31.08 6.93
CA LEU A 214 13.43 -29.81 7.10
C LEU A 214 12.06 -29.89 6.42
N PHE A 215 12.00 -30.37 5.18
CA PHE A 215 10.75 -30.53 4.43
C PHE A 215 9.83 -31.60 5.03
N GLU A 216 10.38 -32.68 5.58
CA GLU A 216 9.59 -33.72 6.26
C GLU A 216 9.00 -33.27 7.59
N ILE A 217 9.70 -32.42 8.34
CA ILE A 217 9.24 -31.89 9.63
C ILE A 217 8.24 -30.75 9.42
N LEU A 218 8.50 -29.86 8.46
CA LEU A 218 7.66 -28.71 8.14
C LEU A 218 6.60 -29.05 7.08
N ARG A 219 5.91 -30.18 7.24
CA ARG A 219 4.86 -30.59 6.29
C ARG A 219 3.78 -29.52 6.18
N GLY A 220 3.37 -29.21 4.96
CA GLY A 220 2.34 -28.21 4.66
C GLY A 220 2.88 -26.79 4.44
N VAL A 221 4.18 -26.56 4.63
CA VAL A 221 4.85 -25.33 4.17
C VAL A 221 5.22 -25.50 2.69
N ASN A 222 4.96 -24.49 1.86
CA ASN A 222 5.38 -24.50 0.46
C ASN A 222 6.91 -24.52 0.34
N PHE A 223 7.42 -25.21 -0.68
CA PHE A 223 8.85 -25.35 -0.92
C PHE A 223 9.54 -24.00 -1.10
N ASP A 224 8.94 -23.12 -1.89
CA ASP A 224 9.48 -21.81 -2.21
C ASP A 224 9.55 -20.89 -0.98
N ASP A 225 8.55 -20.96 -0.09
CA ASP A 225 8.51 -20.18 1.15
C ASP A 225 9.62 -20.61 2.11
N LEU A 226 9.81 -21.92 2.30
CA LEU A 226 10.88 -22.44 3.15
C LEU A 226 12.26 -22.15 2.58
N GLN A 227 12.45 -22.29 1.27
CA GLN A 227 13.73 -21.98 0.64
C GLN A 227 14.05 -20.48 0.74
N SER A 228 13.06 -19.61 0.51
CA SER A 228 13.23 -18.16 0.61
C SER A 228 13.58 -17.74 2.04
N GLU A 229 12.89 -18.30 3.03
CA GLU A 229 13.14 -18.01 4.45
C GLU A 229 14.53 -18.49 4.91
N LEU A 230 14.95 -19.70 4.50
CA LEU A 230 16.31 -20.19 4.78
C LEU A 230 17.38 -19.28 4.17
N GLY A 231 17.18 -18.79 2.96
CA GLY A 231 18.09 -17.83 2.32
C GLY A 231 18.17 -16.49 3.06
N ARG A 232 17.04 -15.98 3.58
CA ARG A 232 17.02 -14.77 4.42
C ARG A 232 17.74 -14.99 5.74
N LEU A 233 17.44 -16.08 6.44
CA LEU A 233 18.09 -16.45 7.70
C LEU A 233 19.61 -16.60 7.53
N GLU A 234 20.06 -17.14 6.39
CA GLU A 234 21.47 -17.19 6.03
C GLU A 234 22.05 -15.79 5.77
N GLY A 235 21.37 -14.95 4.99
CA GLY A 235 21.79 -13.56 4.74
C GLY A 235 21.85 -12.69 6.00
N GLU A 236 20.97 -12.93 6.98
CA GLU A 236 20.98 -12.28 8.30
C GLU A 236 22.06 -12.84 9.24
N GLY A 237 22.72 -13.95 8.86
CA GLY A 237 23.73 -14.64 9.65
C GLY A 237 23.15 -15.40 10.85
N LEU A 238 21.87 -15.75 10.83
CA LEU A 238 21.18 -16.53 11.87
C LEU A 238 21.31 -18.04 11.62
N VAL A 239 21.41 -18.42 10.35
CA VAL A 239 21.60 -19.80 9.89
C VAL A 239 22.79 -19.85 8.92
N THR A 240 23.38 -21.02 8.73
CA THR A 240 24.37 -21.29 7.70
C THR A 240 23.92 -22.52 6.90
N LEU A 241 23.89 -22.42 5.57
CA LEU A 241 23.58 -23.54 4.69
C LEU A 241 24.88 -24.17 4.20
N LEU A 242 25.17 -25.37 4.73
CA LEU A 242 26.30 -26.18 4.30
C LEU A 242 25.89 -26.99 3.07
N TRP A 243 26.21 -26.47 1.88
CA TRP A 243 25.84 -27.07 0.59
C TRP A 243 26.62 -28.35 0.30
N HIS A 244 25.90 -29.38 -0.17
CA HIS A 244 26.40 -30.69 -0.60
C HIS A 244 26.05 -30.89 -2.07
N GLY A 245 26.72 -30.15 -2.96
CA GLY A 245 26.40 -30.12 -4.40
C GLY A 245 25.39 -29.03 -4.76
N ALA A 246 24.74 -29.17 -5.92
CA ALA A 246 23.96 -28.08 -6.52
C ALA A 246 22.58 -27.84 -5.88
N SER A 247 22.02 -28.84 -5.18
CA SER A 247 20.62 -28.79 -4.75
C SER A 247 20.33 -29.40 -3.38
N ASP A 248 21.38 -29.79 -2.63
CA ASP A 248 21.26 -30.37 -1.30
C ASP A 248 22.11 -29.59 -0.30
N PHE A 249 21.65 -29.51 0.94
CA PHE A 249 22.33 -28.75 1.99
C PHE A 249 21.99 -29.27 3.39
N THR A 250 22.81 -28.90 4.36
CA THR A 250 22.50 -29.00 5.79
C THR A 250 22.44 -27.60 6.38
N ALA A 251 21.28 -27.22 6.92
CA ALA A 251 21.12 -25.95 7.61
C ALA A 251 21.59 -26.11 9.06
N VAL A 252 22.38 -25.16 9.56
CA VAL A 252 22.91 -25.15 10.92
C VAL A 252 22.64 -23.78 11.53
N ILE A 253 22.18 -23.74 12.79
CA ILE A 253 21.99 -22.47 13.49
C ILE A 253 23.33 -21.84 13.87
N THR A 254 23.43 -20.52 13.80
CA THR A 254 24.61 -19.78 14.29
C THR A 254 24.41 -19.39 15.76
N PRO A 255 25.48 -19.01 16.50
CA PRO A 255 25.34 -18.44 17.84
C PRO A 255 24.41 -17.21 17.89
N ARG A 256 24.37 -16.44 16.79
CA ARG A 256 23.47 -15.29 16.63
C ARG A 256 22.02 -15.75 16.45
N GLY A 257 21.78 -16.83 15.70
CA GLY A 257 20.48 -17.49 15.58
C GLY A 257 19.97 -18.02 16.93
N THR A 258 20.80 -18.73 17.70
CA THR A 258 20.45 -19.21 19.05
C THR A 258 20.15 -18.07 20.03
N ALA A 259 20.78 -16.90 19.86
CA ALA A 259 20.43 -15.73 20.67
C ALA A 259 19.09 -15.11 20.25
N ALA A 260 18.72 -15.20 18.96
CA ALA A 260 17.44 -14.73 18.46
C ALA A 260 16.27 -15.57 18.97
N THR A 261 16.41 -16.90 19.01
CA THR A 261 15.37 -17.80 19.57
C THR A 261 15.04 -17.53 21.04
N LYS A 262 16.03 -17.08 21.82
CA LYS A 262 15.88 -16.82 23.27
C LYS A 262 15.29 -15.45 23.61
N ARG A 263 15.32 -14.47 22.70
CA ARG A 263 14.76 -13.13 22.92
C ARG A 263 13.25 -13.07 22.69
N GLU A 264 12.68 -14.01 21.97
CA GLU A 264 11.24 -14.08 21.68
C GLU A 264 10.47 -14.83 22.77
N SER A 265 11.08 -15.80 23.46
CA SER A 265 10.44 -16.51 24.58
C SER A 265 10.27 -15.68 25.87
N THR A 266 10.76 -14.45 25.92
CA THR A 266 10.57 -13.51 27.05
C THR A 266 9.40 -12.53 26.87
N TRP A 267 8.69 -12.54 25.73
CA TRP A 267 7.51 -11.67 25.50
C TRP A 267 6.16 -12.36 25.75
N ASP A 268 6.14 -13.68 25.99
CA ASP A 268 4.92 -14.45 26.31
C ASP A 268 4.71 -14.65 27.83
N GLU A 269 5.54 -14.05 28.70
CA GLU A 269 5.47 -14.18 30.17
C GLU A 269 5.23 -12.86 30.95
N GLU A 270 4.91 -11.73 30.29
CA GLU A 270 4.45 -10.48 30.94
C GLU A 270 3.12 -9.97 30.37
#